data_AF-A0A962VNE1-F1
#
_entry.id   AF-A0A962VNE1-F1
#
_cell.length_a   1.000
_cell.length_b   1.000
_cell.length_c   1.000
_cell.angle_alpha   90.00
_cell.angle_beta   90.00
_cell.angle_gamma   90.00
#
_symmetry.space_group_name_H-M   'P 1'
#
loop_
_entity.id
_entity.type
_entity.pdbx_description
1 polymer ?
#
loop_
_entity_poly.entity_id
_entity_poly.type
_entity_poly.pdbx_seq_one_letter_code
_entity_poly.pdbx_strand_id
1 'polypeptide(L)'
;MLFGLLESLPITGIFVLVSLLMLASFEIGYRFGDHAQSHRDEDAPSSLGPMVGGLLGMLGFVLAFTFSMAAAQHDLRKQIVVDDANTIGTAYLRADLLDDTSKTAVQNLLREYVDIRLRMVSTNDRTEGLARTGAIQRLLWKQAAAAARMAPDTNTALMVQAVNDVLDVHEKRVAAALRNR
;
A
#
# COMPACT_ATOMS: atom_id res chain seq x y z
N MET A 1 -12.73 -14.63 -17.98
CA MET A 1 -14.20 -14.74 -17.87
C MET A 1 -14.68 -14.92 -16.43
N LEU A 2 -14.08 -15.80 -15.60
CA LEU A 2 -14.53 -16.01 -14.21
C LEU A 2 -14.40 -14.78 -13.28
N PHE A 3 -13.33 -13.99 -13.44
CA PHE A 3 -13.08 -12.79 -12.63
C PHE A 3 -14.13 -11.68 -12.82
N GLY A 4 -14.65 -11.48 -14.04
CA GLY A 4 -15.67 -10.45 -14.32
C GLY A 4 -17.06 -10.80 -13.78
N LEU A 5 -17.37 -12.09 -13.65
CA LEU A 5 -18.59 -12.55 -12.96
C LEU A 5 -18.51 -12.28 -11.45
N LEU A 6 -17.32 -12.43 -10.86
CA LEU A 6 -17.10 -12.21 -9.42
C LEU A 6 -17.23 -10.73 -9.02
N GLU A 7 -16.77 -9.79 -9.86
CA GLU A 7 -16.90 -8.35 -9.60
C GLU A 7 -18.35 -7.83 -9.74
N SER A 8 -19.19 -8.51 -10.51
CA SER A 8 -20.61 -8.14 -10.72
C SER A 8 -21.57 -8.71 -9.66
N LEU A 9 -21.09 -9.63 -8.82
CA LEU A 9 -21.93 -10.30 -7.84
C LEU A 9 -22.09 -9.40 -6.59
N PRO A 10 -23.33 -9.07 -6.19
CA PRO A 10 -23.56 -8.36 -4.94
C PRO A 10 -23.03 -9.21 -3.78
N ILE A 11 -22.51 -8.55 -2.73
CA ILE A 11 -21.92 -9.21 -1.54
C ILE A 11 -22.87 -10.27 -0.94
N THR A 12 -24.18 -10.02 -1.03
CA THR A 12 -25.24 -10.95 -0.63
C THR A 12 -25.25 -12.24 -1.46
N GLY A 13 -24.98 -12.17 -2.75
CA GLY A 13 -24.88 -13.34 -3.64
C GLY A 13 -23.69 -14.23 -3.31
N ILE A 14 -22.54 -13.62 -3.01
CA ILE A 14 -21.36 -14.37 -2.54
C ILE A 14 -21.65 -15.05 -1.20
N PHE A 15 -22.29 -14.34 -0.27
CA PHE A 15 -22.68 -14.89 1.03
C PHE A 15 -23.58 -16.12 0.87
N VAL A 16 -24.67 -16.00 0.09
CA VAL A 16 -25.59 -17.12 -0.15
C VAL A 16 -24.90 -18.30 -0.81
N LEU A 17 -24.03 -18.05 -1.81
CA LEU A 17 -23.28 -19.11 -2.48
C LEU A 17 -22.39 -19.87 -1.49
N VAL A 18 -21.63 -19.17 -0.66
CA VAL A 18 -20.73 -19.78 0.34
C VAL A 18 -21.55 -20.55 1.39
N SER A 19 -22.68 -20.01 1.85
CA SER A 19 -23.58 -20.70 2.79
C SER A 19 -24.12 -22.01 2.20
N LEU A 20 -24.56 -22.00 0.95
CA LEU A 20 -25.05 -23.19 0.26
C LEU A 20 -23.94 -24.24 0.07
N LEU A 21 -22.71 -23.80 -0.24
CA LEU A 21 -21.56 -24.68 -0.40
C LEU A 21 -21.17 -25.35 0.92
N MET A 22 -21.21 -24.61 2.04
CA MET A 22 -21.01 -25.18 3.38
C MET A 22 -22.10 -26.20 3.74
N LEU A 23 -23.38 -25.87 3.52
CA LEU A 23 -24.50 -26.77 3.79
C LEU A 23 -24.40 -28.06 2.96
N ALA A 24 -24.09 -27.94 1.66
CA ALA A 24 -23.90 -29.10 0.80
C ALA A 24 -22.73 -29.97 1.27
N SER A 25 -21.61 -29.36 1.66
CA SER A 25 -20.44 -30.09 2.18
C SER A 25 -20.77 -30.83 3.49
N PHE A 26 -21.55 -30.20 4.37
CA PHE A 26 -22.00 -30.80 5.62
C PHE A 26 -22.93 -32.01 5.37
N GLU A 27 -23.92 -31.85 4.49
CA GLU A 27 -24.85 -32.92 4.12
C GLU A 27 -24.12 -34.10 3.45
N ILE A 28 -23.20 -33.81 2.53
CA ILE A 28 -22.36 -34.85 1.90
C ILE A 28 -21.53 -35.57 2.96
N GLY A 29 -20.88 -34.83 3.85
CA GLY A 29 -20.10 -35.41 4.95
C GLY A 29 -20.94 -36.28 5.88
N TYR A 30 -22.15 -35.85 6.21
CA TYR A 30 -23.09 -36.59 7.04
C TYR A 30 -23.55 -37.90 6.36
N ARG A 31 -23.97 -37.83 5.08
CA ARG A 31 -24.44 -39.01 4.34
C ARG A 31 -23.34 -40.03 4.08
N PHE A 32 -22.10 -39.57 3.81
CA PHE A 32 -20.95 -40.47 3.70
C PHE A 32 -20.56 -41.08 5.06
N GLY A 33 -20.66 -40.31 6.15
CA GLY A 33 -20.39 -40.79 7.51
C GLY A 33 -21.38 -41.88 7.95
N ASP A 34 -22.66 -41.68 7.69
CA ASP A 34 -23.74 -42.63 8.01
C ASP A 34 -23.63 -43.93 7.19
N HIS A 35 -23.36 -43.81 5.87
CA HIS A 35 -23.17 -44.98 5.01
C HIS A 35 -21.90 -45.79 5.34
N ALA A 36 -20.84 -45.14 5.82
CA ALA A 36 -19.59 -45.77 6.23
C ALA A 36 -19.65 -46.44 7.62
N GLN A 37 -20.67 -46.12 8.43
CA GLN A 37 -20.85 -46.67 9.78
C GLN A 37 -21.39 -48.11 9.78
N SER A 38 -21.98 -48.57 8.66
CA SER A 38 -22.46 -49.95 8.48
C SER A 38 -21.34 -51.02 8.43
N HIS A 39 -20.05 -50.65 8.44
CA HIS A 39 -18.92 -51.57 8.23
C HIS A 39 -17.76 -51.39 9.23
N ARG A 40 -17.95 -50.75 10.39
CA ARG A 40 -16.87 -50.54 11.38
C ARG A 40 -17.02 -51.40 12.62
N ASP A 41 -15.97 -52.16 12.94
CA ASP A 41 -15.70 -52.73 14.26
C ASP A 41 -15.73 -51.61 15.32
N GLU A 42 -16.34 -51.89 16.47
CA GLU A 42 -16.59 -50.95 17.58
C GLU A 42 -15.33 -50.26 18.15
N ASP A 43 -14.12 -50.74 17.82
CA ASP A 43 -12.84 -50.29 18.40
C ASP A 43 -12.00 -49.34 17.53
N ALA A 44 -12.48 -48.91 16.35
CA ALA A 44 -11.72 -47.96 15.52
C ALA A 44 -11.80 -46.52 16.09
N PRO A 45 -10.69 -45.91 16.57
CA PRO A 45 -10.73 -44.56 17.12
C PRO A 45 -11.21 -43.56 16.06
N SER A 46 -12.20 -42.75 16.43
CA SER A 46 -12.76 -41.72 15.56
C SER A 46 -11.67 -40.73 15.13
N SER A 47 -11.16 -40.87 13.90
CA SER A 47 -10.05 -40.08 13.34
C SER A 47 -10.40 -38.60 13.10
N LEU A 48 -11.60 -38.17 13.49
CA LEU A 48 -12.15 -36.84 13.29
C LEU A 48 -11.42 -35.78 14.14
N GLY A 49 -11.04 -36.11 15.37
CA GLY A 49 -10.38 -35.17 16.29
C GLY A 49 -9.03 -34.66 15.77
N PRO A 50 -8.08 -35.54 15.42
CA PRO A 50 -6.80 -35.14 14.84
C PRO A 50 -6.94 -34.39 13.51
N MET A 51 -7.93 -34.77 12.68
CA MET A 51 -8.19 -34.09 11.40
C MET A 51 -8.68 -32.66 11.60
N VAL A 52 -9.66 -32.44 12.49
CA VAL A 52 -10.15 -31.10 12.84
C VAL A 52 -9.05 -30.26 13.48
N GLY A 53 -8.23 -30.87 14.36
CA GLY A 53 -7.06 -30.20 14.95
C GLY A 53 -6.06 -29.74 13.89
N GLY A 54 -5.77 -30.57 12.88
CA GLY A 54 -4.90 -30.22 11.75
C GLY A 54 -5.46 -29.07 10.92
N LEU A 55 -6.76 -29.10 10.59
CA LEU A 55 -7.43 -28.02 9.85
C LEU A 55 -7.41 -26.69 10.63
N LEU A 56 -7.72 -26.72 11.93
CA LEU A 56 -7.66 -25.53 12.79
C LEU A 56 -6.23 -25.00 12.93
N GLY A 57 -5.24 -25.90 13.03
CA GLY A 57 -3.82 -25.53 13.05
C GLY A 57 -3.38 -24.86 11.75
N MET A 58 -3.76 -25.42 10.60
CA MET A 58 -3.52 -24.80 9.29
C MET A 58 -4.20 -23.45 9.15
N LEU A 59 -5.46 -23.33 9.58
CA LEU A 59 -6.20 -22.06 9.56
C LEU A 59 -5.48 -21.01 10.41
N GLY A 60 -5.09 -21.37 11.63
CA GLY A 60 -4.32 -20.48 12.51
C GLY A 60 -3.01 -20.03 11.88
N PHE A 61 -2.28 -20.94 11.24
CA PHE A 61 -1.03 -20.65 10.54
C PHE A 61 -1.25 -19.68 9.36
N VAL A 62 -2.22 -19.96 8.48
CA VAL A 62 -2.53 -19.10 7.34
C VAL A 62 -2.97 -17.70 7.80
N LEU A 63 -3.78 -17.61 8.86
CA LEU A 63 -4.17 -16.33 9.44
C LEU A 63 -2.97 -15.56 10.00
N ALA A 64 -2.05 -16.24 10.69
CA ALA A 64 -0.83 -15.63 11.21
C ALA A 64 0.02 -15.02 10.09
N PHE A 65 0.27 -15.76 9.00
CA PHE A 65 0.99 -15.19 7.84
C PHE A 65 0.24 -14.07 7.17
N THR A 66 -1.08 -14.21 7.01
CA THR A 66 -1.91 -13.19 6.36
C THR A 66 -1.85 -11.87 7.12
N PHE A 67 -2.04 -11.90 8.44
CA PHE A 67 -1.94 -10.70 9.27
C PHE A 67 -0.52 -10.15 9.34
N SER A 68 0.50 -11.01 9.39
CA SER A 68 1.90 -10.57 9.33
C SER A 68 2.22 -9.82 8.04
N MET A 69 1.82 -10.36 6.88
CA MET A 69 2.00 -9.70 5.58
C MET A 69 1.19 -8.41 5.47
N ALA A 70 -0.06 -8.40 5.95
CA ALA A 70 -0.89 -7.21 5.95
C ALA A 70 -0.31 -6.08 6.82
N ALA A 71 0.20 -6.43 8.01
CA ALA A 71 0.87 -5.50 8.91
C ALA A 71 2.15 -4.93 8.26
N ALA A 72 3.00 -5.78 7.68
CA ALA A 72 4.22 -5.35 7.00
C ALA A 72 3.93 -4.38 5.85
N GLN A 73 2.90 -4.65 5.04
CA GLN A 73 2.50 -3.76 3.94
C GLN A 73 1.94 -2.44 4.45
N HIS A 74 1.22 -2.45 5.57
CA HIS A 74 0.71 -1.24 6.20
C HIS A 74 1.82 -0.37 6.79
N ASP A 75 2.81 -0.99 7.45
CA ASP A 75 3.97 -0.29 7.98
C ASP A 75 4.84 0.29 6.87
N LEU A 76 5.04 -0.44 5.76
CA LEU A 76 5.72 0.08 4.58
C LEU A 76 5.04 1.36 4.04
N ARG A 77 3.71 1.35 3.93
CA ARG A 77 2.96 2.55 3.48
C ARG A 77 3.16 3.74 4.43
N LYS A 78 3.14 3.50 5.74
CA LYS A 78 3.40 4.55 6.75
C LYS A 78 4.81 5.09 6.63
N GLN A 79 5.80 4.20 6.51
CA GLN A 79 7.21 4.59 6.39
C GLN A 79 7.46 5.46 5.17
N ILE A 80 6.88 5.12 4.00
CA ILE A 80 7.02 5.94 2.79
C ILE A 80 6.45 7.35 3.00
N VAL A 81 5.34 7.52 3.75
CA VAL A 81 4.77 8.84 4.05
C VAL A 81 5.68 9.64 5.00
N VAL A 82 6.25 8.97 6.01
CA VAL A 82 7.22 9.60 6.93
C VAL A 82 8.49 10.03 6.18
N ASP A 83 9.00 9.19 5.29
CA ASP A 83 10.17 9.49 4.45
C ASP A 83 9.92 10.69 3.54
N ASP A 84 8.73 10.77 2.94
CA ASP A 84 8.30 11.92 2.10
C ASP A 84 8.25 13.21 2.94
N ALA A 85 7.69 13.15 4.15
CA ALA A 85 7.66 14.31 5.04
C ALA A 85 9.07 14.76 5.47
N ASN A 86 9.97 13.82 5.78
CA ASN A 86 11.33 14.11 6.21
C ASN A 86 12.19 14.69 5.08
N THR A 87 12.09 14.15 3.87
CA THR A 87 12.81 14.66 2.69
C THR A 87 12.32 16.05 2.31
N ILE A 88 11.01 16.29 2.30
CA ILE A 88 10.43 17.64 2.11
C ILE A 88 10.93 18.60 3.18
N GLY A 89 10.89 18.21 4.46
CA GLY A 89 11.37 19.03 5.57
C GLY A 89 12.84 19.39 5.43
N THR A 90 13.67 18.43 5.04
CA THR A 90 15.11 18.63 4.80
C THR A 90 15.35 19.58 3.61
N ALA A 91 14.63 19.40 2.50
CA ALA A 91 14.70 20.30 1.35
C ALA A 91 14.25 21.73 1.71
N TYR A 92 13.21 21.86 2.54
CA TYR A 92 12.71 23.15 2.99
C TYR A 92 13.75 23.90 3.84
N LEU A 93 14.42 23.21 4.77
CA LEU A 93 15.50 23.78 5.57
C LEU A 93 16.75 24.09 4.74
N ARG A 94 17.14 23.21 3.81
CA ARG A 94 18.29 23.44 2.94
C ARG A 94 18.07 24.55 1.92
N ALA A 95 16.83 24.94 1.66
CA ALA A 95 16.53 26.14 0.89
C ALA A 95 17.13 27.41 1.52
N ASP A 96 17.35 27.42 2.85
CA ASP A 96 18.00 28.53 3.56
C ASP A 96 19.48 28.70 3.19
N LEU A 97 20.09 27.72 2.51
CA LEU A 97 21.46 27.78 2.04
C LEU A 97 21.61 28.51 0.68
N LEU A 98 20.49 28.83 0.02
CA LEU A 98 20.46 29.56 -1.24
C LEU A 98 20.35 31.08 -1.02
N ASP A 99 20.48 31.85 -2.09
CA ASP A 99 20.13 33.27 -2.10
C ASP A 99 18.64 33.48 -1.78
N ASP A 100 18.26 34.65 -1.27
CA ASP A 100 16.90 34.95 -0.79
C ASP A 100 15.81 34.73 -1.85
N THR A 101 16.12 34.95 -3.13
CA THR A 101 15.17 34.77 -4.23
C THR A 101 14.92 33.28 -4.47
N SER A 102 16.00 32.50 -4.61
CA SER A 102 15.92 31.05 -4.80
C SER A 102 15.33 30.34 -3.58
N LYS A 103 15.72 30.73 -2.37
CA LYS A 103 15.18 30.26 -1.09
C LYS A 103 13.66 30.39 -1.07
N THR A 104 13.15 31.60 -1.29
CA THR A 104 11.71 31.88 -1.23
C THR A 104 10.94 31.09 -2.30
N ALA A 105 11.49 31.01 -3.51
CA ALA A 105 10.87 30.25 -4.60
C ALA A 105 10.76 28.76 -4.27
N VAL A 106 11.85 28.15 -3.77
CA VAL A 106 11.86 26.73 -3.37
C VAL A 106 10.89 26.47 -2.22
N GLN A 107 10.92 27.29 -1.16
CA GLN A 107 10.05 27.09 0.00
C GLN A 107 8.56 27.18 -0.38
N ASN A 108 8.19 28.10 -1.27
CA ASN A 108 6.83 28.20 -1.78
C ASN A 108 6.43 27.00 -2.64
N LEU A 109 7.31 26.51 -3.51
CA LEU A 109 7.07 25.32 -4.31
C LEU A 109 6.86 24.07 -3.43
N LEU A 110 7.66 23.90 -2.36
CA LEU A 110 7.51 22.80 -1.42
C LEU A 110 6.19 22.89 -0.64
N ARG A 111 5.73 24.09 -0.26
CA ARG A 111 4.40 24.28 0.35
C ARG A 111 3.27 23.90 -0.61
N GLU A 112 3.31 24.40 -1.85
CA GLU A 112 2.30 24.04 -2.87
C GLU A 112 2.28 22.53 -3.13
N TYR A 113 3.46 21.89 -3.17
CA TYR A 113 3.59 20.44 -3.31
C TYR A 113 2.88 19.67 -2.20
N VAL A 114 3.04 20.09 -0.95
CA VAL A 114 2.35 19.50 0.21
C VAL A 114 0.83 19.73 0.10
N ASP A 115 0.39 20.94 -0.24
CA ASP A 115 -1.03 21.27 -0.37
C ASP A 115 -1.75 20.44 -1.44
N ILE A 116 -1.10 20.19 -2.58
CA ILE A 116 -1.64 19.30 -3.62
C ILE A 116 -1.77 17.88 -3.08
N ARG A 117 -0.75 17.37 -2.40
CA ARG A 117 -0.78 16.01 -1.85
C ARG A 117 -1.85 15.83 -0.79
N LEU A 118 -2.09 16.83 0.05
CA LEU A 118 -3.19 16.81 1.02
C LEU A 118 -4.55 16.81 0.32
N ARG A 119 -4.72 17.61 -0.74
CA ARG A 119 -5.95 17.64 -1.55
C ARG A 119 -6.22 16.32 -2.27
N MET A 120 -5.19 15.67 -2.81
CA MET A 120 -5.34 14.35 -3.47
C MET A 120 -5.94 13.28 -2.54
N VAL A 121 -5.67 13.38 -1.23
CA VAL A 121 -6.24 12.47 -0.23
C VAL A 121 -7.70 12.83 0.08
N SER A 122 -8.06 14.11 0.10
CA SER A 122 -9.41 14.56 0.45
C SER A 122 -10.41 14.51 -0.70
N THR A 123 -10.00 14.81 -1.93
CA THR A 123 -10.90 14.90 -3.10
C THR A 123 -10.92 13.63 -3.98
N ASN A 124 -10.04 12.67 -3.69
CA ASN A 124 -9.79 11.48 -4.53
C ASN A 124 -9.41 11.80 -6.00
N ASP A 125 -9.06 13.05 -6.30
CA ASP A 125 -8.59 13.47 -7.62
C ASP A 125 -7.09 13.20 -7.74
N ARG A 126 -6.78 11.94 -8.08
CA ARG A 126 -5.40 11.48 -8.21
C ARG A 126 -4.75 11.94 -9.52
N THR A 127 -5.52 12.06 -10.59
CA THR A 127 -4.97 12.29 -11.93
C THR A 127 -4.47 13.71 -12.07
N GLU A 128 -5.29 14.70 -11.72
CA GLU A 128 -4.89 16.11 -11.77
C GLU A 128 -3.79 16.39 -10.74
N GLY A 129 -3.92 15.85 -9.53
CA GLY A 129 -2.93 16.00 -8.48
C GLY A 129 -1.54 15.46 -8.85
N LEU A 130 -1.47 14.30 -9.50
CA LEU A 130 -0.20 13.75 -9.99
C LEU A 130 0.43 14.63 -11.08
N ALA A 131 -0.38 15.11 -12.03
CA ALA A 131 0.11 15.99 -13.10
C ALA A 131 0.69 17.30 -12.53
N ARG A 132 -0.01 17.91 -11.56
CA ARG A 132 0.44 19.13 -10.89
C ARG A 132 1.68 18.90 -10.03
N THR A 133 1.73 17.78 -9.31
CA THR A 133 2.91 17.36 -8.54
C THR A 133 4.14 17.26 -9.43
N GLY A 134 4.03 16.59 -10.59
CA GLY A 134 5.12 16.50 -11.56
C GLY A 134 5.56 17.85 -12.13
N ALA A 135 4.63 18.81 -12.29
CA ALA A 135 4.99 20.18 -12.68
C ALA A 135 5.83 20.89 -11.63
N ILE A 136 5.47 20.78 -10.34
CA ILE A 136 6.24 21.37 -9.24
C ILE A 136 7.62 20.75 -9.13
N GLN A 137 7.74 19.42 -9.26
CA GLN A 137 9.04 18.75 -9.22
C GLN A 137 9.99 19.28 -10.30
N ARG A 138 9.50 19.51 -11.52
CA ARG A 138 10.29 20.14 -12.59
C ARG A 138 10.72 21.56 -12.24
N LEU A 139 9.85 22.33 -11.57
CA LEU A 139 10.18 23.68 -11.12
C LEU A 139 11.22 23.67 -10.00
N LEU A 140 11.09 22.78 -9.01
CA LEU A 140 12.08 22.59 -7.94
C LEU A 140 13.45 22.24 -8.50
N TRP A 141 13.50 21.27 -9.44
CA TRP A 141 14.74 20.90 -10.11
C TRP A 141 15.34 22.09 -10.88
N LYS A 142 14.52 22.85 -11.60
CA LYS A 142 14.97 24.03 -12.34
C LYS A 142 15.61 25.06 -11.40
N GLN A 143 15.03 25.32 -10.24
CA GLN A 143 15.58 26.26 -9.26
C GLN A 143 16.90 25.76 -8.66
N ALA A 144 16.94 24.51 -8.21
CA ALA A 144 18.16 23.94 -7.65
C ALA A 144 19.31 23.91 -8.68
N ALA A 145 19.02 23.51 -9.92
CA ALA A 145 20.01 23.48 -10.99
C ALA A 145 20.46 24.88 -11.43
N ALA A 146 19.56 25.87 -11.40
CA ALA A 146 19.94 27.26 -11.67
C ALA A 146 20.87 27.80 -10.58
N ALA A 147 20.54 27.60 -9.30
CA ALA A 147 21.39 27.99 -8.18
C ALA A 147 22.78 27.33 -8.27
N ALA A 148 22.84 26.02 -8.52
CA ALA A 148 24.11 25.30 -8.68
C ALA A 148 24.93 25.78 -9.88
N ARG A 149 24.31 26.20 -10.99
CA ARG A 149 25.04 26.79 -12.12
C ARG A 149 25.58 28.18 -11.83
N MET A 150 24.88 28.97 -11.00
CA MET A 150 25.31 30.32 -10.63
C MET A 150 26.42 30.29 -9.58
N ALA A 151 26.31 29.42 -8.58
CA ALA A 151 27.26 29.29 -7.48
C ALA A 151 27.51 27.81 -7.15
N PRO A 152 28.36 27.10 -7.93
CA PRO A 152 28.63 25.68 -7.72
C PRO A 152 29.48 25.46 -6.46
N ASP A 153 28.83 25.24 -5.34
CA ASP A 153 29.43 25.07 -4.02
C ASP A 153 28.75 23.94 -3.23
N THR A 154 29.23 23.68 -2.01
CA THR A 154 28.67 22.63 -1.15
C THR A 154 27.21 22.89 -0.80
N ASN A 155 26.80 24.16 -0.65
CA ASN A 155 25.44 24.53 -0.27
C ASN A 155 24.44 24.20 -1.38
N THR A 156 24.75 24.60 -2.61
CA THR A 156 23.94 24.28 -3.78
C THR A 156 23.95 22.79 -4.10
N ALA A 157 25.07 22.08 -3.86
CA ALA A 157 25.12 20.62 -3.99
C ALA A 157 24.19 19.92 -2.98
N LEU A 158 24.18 20.34 -1.70
CA LEU A 158 23.28 19.81 -0.68
C LEU A 158 21.81 20.05 -1.02
N MET A 159 21.52 21.19 -1.65
CA MET A 159 20.18 21.53 -2.10
C MET A 159 19.73 20.68 -3.30
N VAL A 160 20.60 20.48 -4.29
CA VAL A 160 20.35 19.58 -5.43
C VAL A 160 20.07 18.16 -4.93
N GLN A 161 20.88 17.66 -3.99
CA GLN A 161 20.64 16.34 -3.39
C GLN A 161 19.28 16.28 -2.69
N ALA A 162 18.92 17.30 -1.91
CA ALA A 162 17.65 17.31 -1.19
C ALA A 162 16.43 17.32 -2.13
N VAL A 163 16.51 18.04 -3.25
CA VAL A 163 15.47 18.01 -4.28
C VAL A 163 15.41 16.63 -4.92
N ASN A 164 16.56 16.01 -5.23
CA ASN A 164 16.60 14.66 -5.76
C ASN A 164 15.92 13.65 -4.82
N ASP A 165 16.21 13.72 -3.52
CA ASP A 165 15.60 12.84 -2.52
C ASP A 165 14.05 12.98 -2.48
N VAL A 166 13.52 14.21 -2.61
CA VAL A 166 12.06 14.46 -2.70
C VAL A 166 11.46 13.84 -3.96
N LEU A 167 12.19 13.88 -5.09
CA LEU A 167 11.76 13.26 -6.34
C LEU A 167 11.76 11.73 -6.22
N ASP A 168 12.82 11.15 -5.67
CA ASP A 168 12.95 9.70 -5.47
C ASP A 168 11.83 9.14 -4.58
N VAL A 169 11.50 9.83 -3.48
CA VAL A 169 10.40 9.39 -2.59
C VAL A 169 9.03 9.56 -3.25
N HIS A 170 8.82 10.55 -4.12
CA HIS A 170 7.60 10.65 -4.91
C HIS A 170 7.40 9.43 -5.81
N GLU A 171 8.45 8.99 -6.51
CA GLU A 171 8.38 7.82 -7.38
C GLU A 171 8.04 6.56 -6.57
N LYS A 172 8.65 6.38 -5.39
CA LYS A 172 8.27 5.30 -4.45
C LYS A 172 6.78 5.36 -4.08
N ARG A 173 6.24 6.56 -3.83
CA ARG A 173 4.80 6.76 -3.51
C ARG A 173 3.90 6.40 -4.68
N VAL A 174 4.25 6.81 -5.90
CA VAL A 174 3.47 6.49 -7.10
C VAL A 174 3.51 4.99 -7.39
N ALA A 175 4.68 4.36 -7.31
CA ALA A 175 4.83 2.92 -7.51
C ALA A 175 4.04 2.10 -6.47
N ALA A 176 4.09 2.50 -5.19
CA ALA A 176 3.33 1.85 -4.13
C ALA A 176 1.81 2.03 -4.28
N ALA A 177 1.36 3.13 -4.88
CA ALA A 177 -0.05 3.39 -5.17
C ALA A 177 -0.56 2.60 -6.40
N LEU A 178 0.29 2.37 -7.40
CA LEU A 178 -0.06 1.65 -8.62
C LEU A 178 -0.02 0.12 -8.46
N ARG A 179 0.91 -0.42 -7.65
CA ARG A 179 1.02 -1.88 -7.40
C ARG A 179 -0.07 -2.46 -6.49
N ASN A 180 -0.75 -1.64 -5.70
CA ASN A 180 -1.79 -2.07 -4.76
C ASN A 180 -3.22 -1.81 -5.29
N ARG A 181 -3.43 -1.91 -6.62
CA ARG A 181 -4.77 -1.93 -7.20
C ARG A 181 -5.33 -3.35 -7.24
#